data_AF-A0A0M3J7C8-F1
#
_entry.id   AF-A0A0M3J7C8-F1
#
_cell.length_a   1.000
_cell.length_b   1.000
_cell.length_c   1.000
_cell.angle_alpha   90.00
_cell.angle_beta   90.00
_cell.angle_gamma   90.00
#
_symmetry.space_group_name_H-M   'P 1'
#
loop_
_entity.id
_entity.type
_entity.pdbx_description
1 polymer ?
#
loop_
_entity_poly.entity_id
_entity_poly.type
_entity_poly.pdbx_seq_one_letter_code
_entity_poly.pdbx_strand_id
1 'polypeptide(L)'
;LGALANVNRNPGVINARRQIGRGVKIFRRDEDVYAECLSEAPIFVQSPIHALQSHDHPSTVYRLPPGHTMQLFDNKSFEALLEQTATQGFHAVYSLQRMCHMRISFVKGWGEQYKRQTITSTPCWIEIHLPIPLQKLDRILTNISGPTEPVHSFT
;
A
#
# COMPACT_ATOMS: atom_id res chain seq x y z
N LEU A 1 -2.49 -16.93 6.12
CA LEU A 1 -1.49 -17.22 5.05
C LEU A 1 -0.96 -18.66 5.04
N GLY A 2 -0.78 -19.31 6.20
CA GLY A 2 -0.15 -20.64 6.33
C GLY A 2 -0.80 -21.78 5.52
N ALA A 3 -2.13 -21.80 5.43
CA ALA A 3 -2.88 -22.85 4.73
C ALA A 3 -2.96 -22.70 3.19
N LEU A 4 -2.65 -21.51 2.65
CA LEU A 4 -2.66 -21.30 1.20
C LEU A 4 -1.64 -22.24 0.56
N ALA A 5 -1.93 -22.83 -0.59
CA ALA A 5 -1.01 -23.64 -1.38
C ALA A 5 -0.45 -22.84 -2.56
N ASN A 6 0.76 -23.18 -3.02
CA ASN A 6 1.34 -22.66 -4.27
C ASN A 6 2.40 -23.67 -4.71
N VAL A 7 2.23 -24.26 -5.89
CA VAL A 7 3.10 -25.31 -6.45
C VAL A 7 4.48 -24.77 -6.84
N ASN A 8 4.59 -23.48 -7.16
CA ASN A 8 5.83 -22.84 -7.59
C ASN A 8 6.67 -22.31 -6.40
N ARG A 9 6.49 -22.89 -5.20
CA ARG A 9 7.22 -22.46 -4.00
C ARG A 9 8.67 -22.87 -4.04
N ASN A 10 9.55 -21.87 -4.07
CA ASN A 10 10.96 -22.10 -3.79
C ASN A 10 11.24 -22.16 -2.27
N PRO A 11 12.41 -22.69 -1.86
CA PRO A 11 12.80 -22.78 -0.44
C PRO A 11 12.81 -21.44 0.30
N GLY A 12 13.14 -20.34 -0.39
CA GLY A 12 13.12 -18.99 0.18
C GLY A 12 11.72 -18.55 0.62
N VAL A 13 10.70 -18.88 -0.18
CA VAL A 13 9.28 -18.62 0.16
C VAL A 13 8.85 -19.48 1.35
N ILE A 14 9.23 -20.76 1.39
CA ILE A 14 8.87 -21.66 2.50
C ILE A 14 9.45 -21.15 3.82
N ASN A 15 10.72 -20.75 3.82
CA ASN A 15 11.39 -20.22 5.01
C ASN A 15 10.79 -18.89 5.49
N ALA A 16 10.48 -17.97 4.57
CA ALA A 16 9.82 -16.72 4.93
C ALA A 16 8.43 -16.96 5.53
N ARG A 17 7.63 -17.88 4.98
CA ARG A 17 6.29 -18.23 5.49
C ARG A 17 6.33 -18.73 6.94
N ARG A 18 7.32 -19.54 7.30
CA ARG A 18 7.50 -20.04 8.67
C ARG A 18 7.75 -18.90 9.67
N GLN A 19 8.43 -17.85 9.24
CA GLN A 19 8.78 -16.70 10.08
C GLN A 19 7.66 -15.66 10.21
N ILE A 20 6.55 -15.77 9.45
CA ILE A 20 5.41 -14.85 9.57
C ILE A 20 4.79 -14.94 10.98
N GLY A 21 4.71 -16.15 11.56
CA GLY A 21 4.12 -16.36 12.88
C GLY A 21 2.71 -15.75 13.01
N ARG A 22 2.52 -14.90 14.03
CA ARG A 22 1.27 -14.15 14.27
C ARG A 22 1.00 -13.05 13.23
N GLY A 23 1.97 -12.70 12.40
CA GLY A 23 1.82 -11.82 11.24
C GLY A 23 1.65 -10.34 11.61
N VAL A 24 0.71 -9.68 10.94
CA VAL A 24 0.37 -8.26 11.13
C VAL A 24 -1.10 -8.15 11.51
N LYS A 25 -1.40 -7.31 12.50
CA LYS A 25 -2.76 -6.90 12.82
C LYS A 25 -3.02 -5.56 12.17
N ILE A 26 -3.97 -5.52 11.26
CA ILE A 26 -4.44 -4.29 10.63
C ILE A 26 -5.75 -3.94 11.30
N PHE A 27 -5.87 -2.71 11.78
CA PHE A 27 -7.07 -2.24 12.45
C PHE A 27 -7.37 -0.80 12.11
N ARG A 28 -8.66 -0.45 12.17
CA ARG A 28 -9.14 0.92 12.00
C ARG A 28 -9.38 1.53 13.38
N ARG A 29 -8.91 2.75 13.58
CA ARG A 29 -9.31 3.60 14.71
C ARG A 29 -9.90 4.86 14.09
N ASP A 30 -11.19 5.10 14.36
CA ASP A 30 -11.98 6.13 13.69
C ASP A 30 -11.99 5.95 12.16
N GLU A 31 -11.43 6.90 11.41
CA GLU A 31 -11.27 6.83 9.94
C GLU A 31 -9.86 6.42 9.50
N ASP A 32 -8.92 6.30 10.44
CA ASP A 32 -7.51 6.03 10.18
C ASP A 32 -7.20 4.54 10.27
N VAL A 33 -6.19 4.11 9.51
CA VAL A 33 -5.77 2.70 9.44
C VAL A 33 -4.38 2.54 10.03
N TYR A 34 -4.22 1.54 10.88
CA TYR A 34 -2.98 1.21 11.56
C TYR A 34 -2.57 -0.24 11.28
N ALA A 35 -1.26 -0.49 11.37
CA ALA A 35 -0.70 -1.83 11.40
C ALA A 35 0.17 -2.02 12.63
N GLU A 36 -0.04 -3.14 13.32
CA GLU A 36 0.75 -3.61 14.45
C GLU A 36 1.47 -4.90 14.03
N CYS A 37 2.79 -4.93 14.20
CA CYS A 37 3.60 -6.10 13.90
C CYS A 37 3.50 -7.11 15.07
N LEU A 38 2.76 -8.19 14.87
CA LEU A 38 2.63 -9.28 15.85
C LEU A 38 3.65 -10.40 15.62
N SER A 39 4.31 -10.39 14.46
CA SER A 39 5.36 -11.31 14.04
C SER A 39 6.66 -11.05 14.81
N GLU A 40 7.41 -12.11 15.10
CA GLU A 40 8.77 -12.03 15.66
C GLU A 40 9.80 -11.52 14.65
N ALA A 41 9.47 -11.59 13.35
CA ALA A 41 10.23 -10.96 12.28
C ALA A 41 9.61 -9.61 11.89
N PRO A 42 10.41 -8.60 11.48
CA PRO A 42 9.89 -7.32 11.02
C PRO A 42 9.04 -7.48 9.75
N ILE A 43 8.11 -6.54 9.58
CA ILE A 43 7.39 -6.34 8.32
C ILE A 43 7.87 -5.04 7.67
N PHE A 44 7.64 -4.93 6.37
CA PHE A 44 8.05 -3.79 5.57
C PHE A 44 6.81 -3.25 4.88
N VAL A 45 6.56 -1.96 5.01
CA VAL A 45 5.30 -1.34 4.62
C VAL A 45 5.55 -0.18 3.68
N GLN A 46 4.89 -0.20 2.53
CA GLN A 46 4.76 0.95 1.64
C GLN A 46 3.33 1.49 1.80
N SER A 47 3.24 2.69 2.36
CA SER A 47 2.01 3.46 2.39
C SER A 47 2.26 4.86 1.84
N PRO A 48 1.70 5.20 0.67
CA PRO A 48 1.90 6.51 0.06
C PRO A 48 1.41 7.69 0.91
N ILE A 49 0.28 7.54 1.61
CA ILE A 49 -0.25 8.62 2.47
C ILE A 49 0.65 8.86 3.68
N HIS A 50 1.11 7.80 4.33
CA HIS A 50 2.08 7.94 5.43
C HIS A 50 3.39 8.57 4.96
N ALA A 51 3.86 8.20 3.77
CA ALA A 51 5.07 8.78 3.19
C ALA A 51 4.91 10.28 2.92
N LEU A 52 3.76 10.69 2.38
CA LEU A 52 3.45 12.10 2.13
C LEU A 52 3.48 12.93 3.42
N GLN A 53 2.89 12.42 4.51
CA GLN A 53 2.93 13.08 5.82
C GLN A 53 4.34 13.19 6.40
N SER A 54 5.19 12.21 6.10
CA SER A 54 6.59 12.18 6.53
C SER A 54 7.53 12.96 5.59
N HIS A 55 6.97 13.63 4.57
CA HIS A 55 7.71 14.33 3.51
C HIS A 55 8.69 13.45 2.72
N ASP A 56 8.37 12.16 2.63
CA ASP A 56 9.14 11.16 1.88
C ASP A 56 8.51 10.89 0.50
N HIS A 57 9.28 10.23 -0.38
CA HIS A 57 8.75 9.78 -1.66
C HIS A 57 7.62 8.75 -1.47
N PRO A 58 6.51 8.78 -2.24
CA PRO A 58 5.37 7.85 -2.09
C PRO A 58 5.73 6.36 -2.23
N SER A 59 6.88 6.05 -2.81
CA SER A 59 7.38 4.67 -2.93
C SER A 59 8.24 4.21 -1.75
N THR A 60 8.46 5.05 -0.74
CA THR A 60 9.26 4.73 0.45
C THR A 60 8.71 3.50 1.18
N VAL A 61 9.63 2.67 1.67
CA VAL A 61 9.32 1.43 2.37
C VAL A 61 9.81 1.53 3.80
N TYR A 62 8.88 1.54 4.74
CA TYR A 62 9.16 1.64 6.16
C TYR A 62 9.32 0.25 6.76
N ARG A 63 10.37 0.07 7.57
CA ARG A 63 10.55 -1.15 8.36
C ARG A 63 9.78 -1.01 9.67
N LEU A 64 8.82 -1.90 9.92
CA LEU A 64 8.09 -1.99 11.19
C LEU A 64 8.64 -3.17 12.02
N PRO A 65 9.33 -2.89 13.14
CA PRO A 65 9.86 -3.94 14.02
C PRO A 65 8.75 -4.71 14.74
N PRO A 66 9.04 -5.92 15.25
CA PRO A 66 8.15 -6.67 16.14
C PRO A 66 7.63 -5.82 17.31
N GLY A 67 6.34 -5.96 17.63
CA GLY A 67 5.68 -5.26 18.75
C GLY A 67 5.39 -3.78 18.53
N HIS A 68 5.75 -3.21 17.38
CA HIS A 68 5.51 -1.79 17.08
C HIS A 68 4.24 -1.60 16.24
N THR A 69 3.65 -0.42 16.38
CA THR A 69 2.50 0.04 15.60
C THR A 69 2.86 1.24 14.75
N MET A 70 2.34 1.30 13.53
CA MET A 70 2.48 2.40 12.59
C MET A 70 1.11 2.81 12.05
N GLN A 71 0.88 4.12 11.91
CA GLN A 71 -0.26 4.64 11.16
C GLN A 71 0.01 4.44 9.68
N LEU A 72 -0.82 3.66 9.02
CA LEU A 72 -0.71 3.41 7.59
C LEU A 72 -1.46 4.45 6.77
N PHE A 73 -2.63 4.87 7.21
CA PHE A 73 -3.47 5.79 6.45
C PHE A 73 -4.08 6.82 7.38
N ASP A 74 -3.90 8.09 7.03
CA ASP A 74 -4.57 9.23 7.65
C ASP A 74 -5.64 9.76 6.71
N ASN A 75 -6.90 9.67 7.12
CA ASN A 75 -8.02 10.09 6.26
C ASN A 75 -7.98 11.60 6.00
N LYS A 76 -7.57 12.41 6.97
CA LYS A 76 -7.50 13.88 6.82
C LYS A 76 -6.50 14.30 5.75
N SER A 77 -5.30 13.72 5.75
CA SER A 77 -4.30 13.99 4.72
C SER A 77 -4.76 13.54 3.34
N PHE A 78 -5.48 12.42 3.25
CA PHE A 78 -6.07 11.98 1.99
C PHE A 78 -7.15 12.94 1.48
N GLU A 79 -8.05 13.41 2.36
CA GLU A 79 -9.08 14.39 1.97
C GLU A 79 -8.49 15.71 1.51
N ALA A 80 -7.50 16.25 2.23
CA ALA A 80 -6.80 17.46 1.83
C ALA A 80 -6.13 17.31 0.46
N LEU A 81 -5.47 16.17 0.22
CA LEU A 81 -4.86 15.85 -1.07
C LEU A 81 -5.90 15.74 -2.19
N LEU A 82 -7.04 15.10 -1.89
CA LEU A 82 -8.13 14.91 -2.82
C LEU A 82 -8.76 16.26 -3.23
N GLU A 83 -9.01 17.15 -2.27
CA GLU A 83 -9.51 18.51 -2.52
C GLU A 83 -8.52 19.33 -3.36
N GLN A 84 -7.23 19.27 -3.03
CA GLN A 84 -6.18 19.98 -3.77
C GLN A 84 -6.05 19.49 -5.22
N THR A 85 -6.28 18.19 -5.45
CA THR A 85 -6.11 17.56 -6.77
C THR A 85 -7.38 17.63 -7.62
N ALA A 86 -8.55 17.83 -7.01
CA ALA A 86 -9.83 17.88 -7.70
C ALA A 86 -9.88 18.94 -8.82
N THR A 87 -9.12 20.03 -8.71
CA THR A 87 -9.05 21.11 -9.70
C THR A 87 -8.01 20.88 -10.80
N GLN A 88 -7.17 19.84 -10.69
CA GLN A 88 -6.04 19.57 -11.60
C GLN A 88 -6.43 18.66 -12.79
N GLY A 89 -7.70 18.28 -12.89
CA GLY A 89 -8.24 17.48 -13.99
C GLY A 89 -8.23 15.96 -13.75
N PHE A 90 -8.78 15.22 -14.72
CA PHE A 90 -9.07 13.79 -14.59
C PHE A 90 -7.84 12.94 -14.25
N HIS A 91 -6.73 13.10 -14.99
CA HIS A 91 -5.54 12.28 -14.79
C HIS A 91 -4.90 12.46 -13.40
N ALA A 92 -4.92 13.68 -12.88
CA ALA A 92 -4.39 13.99 -11.57
C ALA A 92 -5.20 13.27 -10.48
N VAL A 93 -6.54 13.39 -10.51
CA VAL A 93 -7.42 12.70 -9.56
C VAL A 93 -7.30 11.18 -9.73
N TYR A 94 -7.29 10.68 -10.96
CA TYR A 94 -7.15 9.24 -11.23
C TYR A 94 -5.84 8.67 -10.65
N SER A 95 -4.75 9.45 -10.66
CA SER A 95 -3.47 9.04 -10.09
C SER A 95 -3.53 8.79 -8.56
N LEU A 96 -4.45 9.46 -7.86
CA LEU A 96 -4.66 9.29 -6.41
C LEU A 96 -5.21 7.91 -6.04
N GLN A 97 -5.70 7.12 -7.00
CA GLN A 97 -6.03 5.71 -6.76
C GLN A 97 -4.88 4.96 -6.08
N ARG A 98 -3.63 5.28 -6.46
CA ARG A 98 -2.43 4.68 -5.87
C ARG A 98 -2.29 4.97 -4.37
N MET A 99 -2.84 6.09 -3.89
CA MET A 99 -2.82 6.48 -2.48
C MET A 99 -3.75 5.62 -1.61
N CYS A 100 -4.73 4.96 -2.21
CA CYS A 100 -5.67 4.08 -1.53
C CYS A 100 -5.17 2.63 -1.40
N HIS A 101 -3.97 2.36 -1.93
CA HIS A 101 -3.37 1.03 -2.00
C HIS A 101 -2.12 1.01 -1.13
N MET A 102 -1.99 -0.01 -0.30
CA MET A 102 -0.84 -0.20 0.57
C MET A 102 -0.28 -1.58 0.35
N ARG A 103 1.02 -1.72 0.58
CA ARG A 103 1.71 -2.98 0.38
C ARG A 103 2.54 -3.35 1.59
N ILE A 104 2.46 -4.61 1.99
CA ILE A 104 3.20 -5.12 3.14
C ILE A 104 3.96 -6.38 2.72
N SER A 105 5.28 -6.38 2.93
CA SER A 105 6.12 -7.57 2.81
C SER A 105 6.47 -8.12 4.19
N PHE A 106 6.46 -9.44 4.33
CA PHE A 106 6.86 -10.12 5.55
C PHE A 106 8.34 -10.53 5.47
N VAL A 107 9.08 -10.36 6.56
CA VAL A 107 10.46 -10.85 6.77
C VAL A 107 11.53 -10.16 5.91
N LYS A 108 11.24 -9.82 4.64
CA LYS A 108 12.20 -9.25 3.70
C LYS A 108 11.73 -7.87 3.21
N GLY A 109 12.62 -6.89 3.30
CA GLY A 109 12.41 -5.55 2.75
C GLY A 109 12.66 -5.46 1.25
N TRP A 110 12.15 -4.39 0.65
CA TRP A 110 12.37 -4.00 -0.73
C TRP A 110 12.45 -2.46 -0.84
N GLY A 111 12.86 -1.96 -2.00
CA GLY A 111 13.06 -0.54 -2.28
C GLY A 111 14.54 -0.16 -2.28
N GLU A 112 14.80 1.14 -2.37
CA GLU A 112 16.13 1.74 -2.56
C GLU A 112 17.17 1.25 -1.53
N GLN A 113 16.75 1.07 -0.28
CA GLN A 113 17.62 0.65 0.82
C GLN A 113 17.87 -0.87 0.88
N TYR A 114 17.34 -1.65 -0.06
CA TYR A 114 17.39 -3.11 -0.02
C TYR A 114 17.87 -3.71 -1.34
N LYS A 115 18.40 -4.93 -1.28
CA LYS A 115 18.79 -5.70 -2.48
C LYS A 115 17.62 -5.90 -3.47
N ARG A 116 16.38 -5.94 -2.96
CA ARG A 116 15.16 -6.15 -3.76
C ARG A 116 14.59 -4.80 -4.13
N GLN A 117 14.52 -4.47 -5.42
CA GLN A 117 13.99 -3.18 -5.86
C GLN A 117 12.45 -3.17 -5.94
N THR A 118 11.84 -4.31 -6.28
CA THR A 118 10.38 -4.45 -6.39
C THR A 118 9.80 -5.34 -5.30
N ILE A 119 8.55 -5.08 -4.93
CA ILE A 119 7.84 -5.94 -3.98
C ILE A 119 7.63 -7.36 -4.51
N THR A 120 7.49 -7.53 -5.82
CA THR A 120 7.34 -8.85 -6.47
C THR A 120 8.58 -9.74 -6.29
N SER A 121 9.72 -9.14 -5.93
CA SER A 121 10.95 -9.86 -5.56
C SER A 121 10.96 -10.36 -4.11
N THR A 122 9.96 -9.98 -3.30
CA THR A 122 9.80 -10.43 -1.92
C THR A 122 9.07 -11.77 -1.87
N PRO A 123 9.44 -12.67 -0.96
CA PRO A 123 8.90 -14.03 -0.93
C PRO A 123 7.44 -14.10 -0.48
N CYS A 124 7.00 -13.18 0.38
CA CYS A 124 5.68 -13.15 0.98
C CYS A 124 5.25 -11.70 1.19
N TRP A 125 4.19 -11.29 0.52
CA TRP A 125 3.64 -9.95 0.64
C TRP A 125 2.12 -9.97 0.43
N ILE A 126 1.48 -8.89 0.83
CA ILE A 126 0.05 -8.63 0.63
C ILE A 126 -0.13 -7.21 0.09
N GLU A 127 -1.17 -7.03 -0.70
CA GLU A 127 -1.68 -5.71 -1.11
C GLU A 127 -3.00 -5.48 -0.38
N ILE A 128 -3.19 -4.27 0.11
CA ILE A 128 -4.37 -3.85 0.86
C ILE A 128 -4.98 -2.70 0.08
N HIS A 129 -6.25 -2.84 -0.28
CA HIS A 129 -7.04 -1.78 -0.88
C HIS A 129 -8.00 -1.24 0.17
N LEU A 130 -8.09 0.09 0.26
CA LEU A 130 -9.00 0.78 1.18
C LEU A 130 -10.28 1.18 0.44
N PRO A 131 -11.41 0.45 0.61
CA PRO A 131 -12.60 0.67 -0.20
C PRO A 131 -13.26 2.03 0.05
N ILE A 132 -13.18 2.54 1.28
CA ILE A 132 -13.80 3.81 1.68
C ILE A 132 -13.11 5.00 0.96
N PRO A 133 -11.78 5.18 1.03
CA PRO A 133 -11.06 6.15 0.21
C PRO A 133 -11.29 6.00 -1.29
N LEU A 134 -11.31 4.77 -1.81
CA LEU A 134 -11.61 4.50 -3.23
C LEU A 134 -13.00 4.99 -3.62
N GLN A 135 -14.00 4.83 -2.75
CA GLN A 135 -15.34 5.36 -3.00
C GLN A 135 -15.39 6.89 -2.98
N LYS A 136 -14.64 7.55 -2.09
CA LYS A 136 -14.54 9.03 -2.07
C LYS A 136 -13.90 9.54 -3.37
N LEU A 137 -12.86 8.86 -3.85
CA LEU A 137 -12.22 9.13 -5.13
C LEU A 137 -13.20 8.99 -6.31
N ASP A 138 -13.92 7.88 -6.37
CA ASP A 138 -14.89 7.56 -7.43
C ASP A 138 -15.99 8.62 -7.57
N ARG A 139 -16.49 9.14 -6.45
CA ARG A 139 -17.49 10.22 -6.44
C ARG A 139 -16.99 11.50 -7.12
N ILE A 140 -15.71 11.83 -6.95
CA ILE A 140 -15.12 13.01 -7.58
C ILE A 140 -14.85 12.76 -9.05
N LEU A 141 -14.31 11.58 -9.39
CA LEU A 141 -14.08 11.18 -10.78
C LEU A 141 -15.35 11.19 -11.61
N THR A 142 -16.50 10.81 -11.04
CA THR A 142 -17.80 10.84 -11.71
C THR A 142 -18.23 12.26 -12.11
N ASN A 143 -17.76 13.29 -11.40
CA ASN A 143 -18.10 14.69 -11.66
C ASN A 143 -17.09 15.40 -12.58
N ILE A 144 -15.98 14.75 -12.92
CA ILE A 144 -14.94 15.32 -13.78
C ILE A 144 -15.12 14.81 -15.21
N SER A 145 -15.05 15.72 -16.18
CA SER A 145 -15.02 15.37 -17.61
C SER A 145 -13.91 14.34 -17.87
N GLY A 146 -14.26 13.24 -18.55
CA GLY A 146 -13.33 12.15 -18.84
C GLY A 146 -12.07 12.58 -19.62
N PRO A 147 -11.12 11.65 -19.80
CA PRO A 147 -9.87 11.96 -20.49
C PRO A 147 -10.15 12.49 -21.91
N THR A 148 -9.53 13.62 -22.25
CA THR A 148 -9.68 14.28 -23.55
C THR A 148 -8.78 13.68 -24.63
N GLU A 149 -7.88 12.77 -24.25
CA GLU A 149 -6.94 12.13 -25.17
C GLU A 149 -7.62 10.96 -25.91
N PRO A 150 -7.48 10.88 -27.26
CA PRO A 150 -8.03 9.79 -28.03
C PRO A 150 -7.31 8.48 -27.70
N VAL A 151 -8.07 7.48 -27.26
CA VAL A 151 -7.56 6.11 -27.11
C VAL A 151 -7.80 5.36 -28.42
N HIS A 152 -6.73 5.01 -29.12
CA HIS A 152 -6.81 4.25 -30.37
C HIS A 152 -6.99 2.76 -30.08
N SER A 153 -7.89 2.11 -30.83
CA SER A 153 -8.17 0.67 -30.69
C SER A 153 -7.16 -0.25 -31.38
N PHE A 154 -6.16 0.32 -32.06
CA PHE A 154 -5.11 -0.41 -32.77
C PHE A 154 -3.75 0.07 -32.27
N THR A 155 -3.23 -0.59 -31.24
CA THR A 155 -1.84 -0.52 -30.82
C THR A 155 -1.28 -1.93 -30.67
#